data_AF-A0A7S2YV44-F1
#
_entry.id   AF-A0A7S2YV44-F1
#
_cell.length_a   1.000
_cell.length_b   1.000
_cell.length_c   1.000
_cell.angle_alpha   90.00
_cell.angle_beta   90.00
_cell.angle_gamma   90.00
#
_symmetry.space_group_name_H-M   'P 1'
#
loop_
_entity.id
_entity.type
_entity.pdbx_description
1 polymer ?
#
loop_
_entity_poly.entity_id
_entity_poly.type
_entity_poly.pdbx_seq_one_letter_code
_entity_poly.pdbx_strand_id
1 'polypeptide(L)'
;EYAFLRAHEQVARETGVQHTQVIRNGQMIGCSHLRNGNVVSSGFSLLGQANLRLFYNDGEQTTGDRQDMRIEERVSIAKEGIVCANVVYWPESEVIEDVEEEVAAREVFTGRLGCRVQLTTRALFADGGKLLVTVRSWISSAVNNLPSDSSEDEVKTVVTNAISSSVWKLLKKKPEIVVFSMPGSPRMEADDGSDLNFESIGTAAAGQGGGGRGGGRGRGGRGRGRGDRRAATRRGRGGGGGGGRGGGGGGDR
;
A
#
# COMPACT_ATOMS: atom_id res chain seq x y z
N GLU A 1 -10.81 20.19 6.72
CA GLU A 1 -9.77 21.24 6.87
C GLU A 1 -10.13 22.55 6.19
N TYR A 2 -10.39 22.59 4.88
CA TYR A 2 -10.80 23.84 4.19
C TYR A 2 -12.02 24.54 4.82
N ALA A 3 -12.98 23.76 5.33
CA ALA A 3 -14.15 24.27 6.03
C ALA A 3 -13.78 25.11 7.28
N PHE A 4 -12.71 24.76 7.99
CA PHE A 4 -12.24 25.52 9.16
C PHE A 4 -11.71 26.89 8.75
N LEU A 5 -10.98 26.97 7.64
CA LEU A 5 -10.48 28.24 7.11
C LEU A 5 -11.63 29.15 6.65
N ARG A 6 -12.68 28.58 6.06
CA ARG A 6 -13.90 29.33 5.68
C ARG A 6 -14.71 29.78 6.90
N ALA A 7 -14.81 28.96 7.93
CA ALA A 7 -15.44 29.38 9.18
C ALA A 7 -14.66 30.52 9.85
N HIS A 8 -13.32 30.44 9.89
CA HIS A 8 -12.49 31.52 10.42
C HIS A 8 -12.60 32.81 9.61
N GLU A 9 -12.66 32.70 8.28
CA GLU A 9 -12.94 33.83 7.40
C GLU A 9 -14.28 34.50 7.75
N GLN A 10 -15.33 33.71 7.98
CA GLN A 10 -16.64 34.22 8.37
C GLN A 10 -16.57 34.97 9.70
N VAL A 11 -15.91 34.40 10.72
CA VAL A 11 -15.70 35.05 12.02
C VAL A 11 -14.97 36.39 11.84
N ALA A 12 -13.93 36.44 11.00
CA ALA A 12 -13.21 37.68 10.73
C ALA A 12 -14.12 38.77 10.12
N ARG A 13 -15.01 38.40 9.19
CA ARG A 13 -15.98 39.33 8.60
C ARG A 13 -17.00 39.83 9.62
N GLU A 14 -17.49 38.95 10.50
CA GLU A 14 -18.40 39.32 11.58
C GLU A 14 -17.76 40.29 12.58
N THR A 15 -16.44 40.20 12.79
CA THR A 15 -15.67 41.17 13.61
C THR A 15 -15.32 42.48 12.88
N GLY A 16 -15.78 42.67 11.65
CA GLY A 16 -15.60 43.90 10.87
C GLY A 16 -14.42 43.88 9.88
N VAL A 17 -13.72 42.75 9.70
CA VAL A 17 -12.66 42.62 8.69
C VAL A 17 -13.29 42.39 7.31
N GLN A 18 -13.25 43.40 6.44
CA GLN A 18 -13.94 43.34 5.15
C GLN A 18 -13.19 42.57 4.05
N HIS A 19 -11.85 42.60 4.07
CA HIS A 19 -11.01 42.01 3.04
C HIS A 19 -10.34 40.74 3.55
N THR A 20 -10.91 39.59 3.20
CA THR A 20 -10.42 38.27 3.58
C THR A 20 -10.34 37.37 2.35
N GLN A 21 -9.36 36.47 2.32
CA GLN A 21 -9.21 35.50 1.24
C GLN A 21 -8.65 34.19 1.79
N VAL A 22 -9.34 33.08 1.54
CA VAL A 22 -8.80 31.74 1.83
C VAL A 22 -8.06 31.22 0.61
N ILE A 23 -6.78 30.86 0.80
CA ILE A 23 -5.91 30.32 -0.24
C ILE A 23 -5.76 28.80 -0.11
N ARG A 24 -5.44 28.15 -1.23
CA ARG A 24 -5.08 26.73 -1.31
C ARG A 24 -3.56 26.58 -1.49
N ASN A 25 -3.05 25.38 -1.22
CA ASN A 25 -1.65 25.07 -1.46
C ASN A 25 -1.27 25.38 -2.92
N GLY A 26 -0.18 26.14 -3.09
CA GLY A 26 0.31 26.57 -4.39
C GLY A 26 -0.34 27.84 -4.93
N GLN A 27 -1.41 28.37 -4.35
CA GLN A 27 -1.97 29.66 -4.80
C GLN A 27 -1.09 30.84 -4.37
N MET A 28 -0.79 31.72 -5.32
CA MET A 28 -0.03 32.96 -5.08
C MET A 28 -0.99 34.11 -4.89
N ILE A 29 -0.88 34.80 -3.76
CA ILE A 29 -1.71 35.96 -3.43
C ILE A 29 -0.88 37.24 -3.54
N GLY A 30 -1.40 38.19 -4.30
CA GLY A 30 -0.90 39.54 -4.39
C GLY A 30 -1.51 40.36 -3.26
N CYS A 31 -0.65 41.03 -2.51
CA CYS A 31 -1.05 41.98 -1.49
C CYS A 31 -0.71 43.38 -2.00
N SER A 32 -1.71 44.23 -2.16
CA SER A 32 -1.54 45.62 -2.55
C SER A 32 -2.25 46.54 -1.57
N HIS A 33 -1.77 47.78 -1.45
CA HIS A 33 -2.48 48.78 -0.64
C HIS A 33 -3.74 49.19 -1.39
N LEU A 34 -4.89 49.18 -0.69
CA LEU A 34 -6.10 49.78 -1.23
C LEU A 34 -5.92 51.29 -1.23
N ARG A 35 -6.06 51.92 -2.40
CA ARG A 35 -5.96 53.38 -2.55
C ARG A 35 -7.23 54.03 -2.00
N ASN A 36 -7.35 54.13 -0.68
CA ASN A 36 -8.28 55.01 0.01
C ASN A 36 -7.53 55.72 1.13
N GLY A 37 -7.52 57.06 1.11
CA GLY A 37 -6.66 57.92 1.93
C GLY A 37 -6.82 57.82 3.46
N ASN A 38 -7.76 57.01 3.95
CA ASN A 38 -8.11 56.91 5.37
C ASN A 38 -8.02 55.49 5.96
N VAL A 39 -7.57 54.48 5.20
CA VAL A 39 -7.52 53.08 5.70
C VAL A 39 -6.25 52.38 5.23
N VAL A 40 -5.45 51.89 6.20
CA VAL A 40 -4.39 50.90 5.93
C VAL A 40 -5.07 49.54 5.76
N SER A 41 -5.64 49.30 4.58
CA SER A 41 -6.24 48.01 4.23
C SER A 41 -5.55 47.42 3.01
N SER A 42 -5.33 46.11 3.06
CA SER A 42 -4.70 45.36 1.99
C SER A 42 -5.77 44.75 1.08
N GLY A 43 -5.63 44.98 -0.22
CA GLY A 43 -6.37 44.30 -1.25
C GLY A 43 -5.67 42.99 -1.59
N PHE A 44 -6.44 41.92 -1.72
CA PHE A 44 -5.93 40.62 -2.09
C PHE A 44 -6.38 40.26 -3.50
N SER A 45 -5.43 39.90 -4.36
CA SER A 45 -5.71 39.38 -5.71
C SER A 45 -4.98 38.05 -5.93
N LEU A 46 -5.59 37.13 -6.68
CA LEU A 46 -4.90 35.89 -7.05
C LEU A 46 -3.93 36.20 -8.20
N LEU A 47 -2.62 36.03 -7.97
CA LEU A 47 -1.58 36.29 -8.97
C LEU A 47 -1.30 35.09 -9.86
N GLY A 48 -1.52 33.87 -9.34
CA GLY A 48 -1.29 32.64 -10.08
C GLY A 48 -1.25 31.42 -9.18
N GLN A 49 -0.74 30.31 -9.72
CA GLN A 49 -0.65 29.04 -9.01
C GLN A 49 0.69 28.36 -9.32
N ALA A 50 1.45 28.04 -8.28
CA ALA A 50 2.61 27.15 -8.32
C ALA A 50 2.14 25.69 -8.30
N ASN A 51 2.77 24.86 -9.12
CA ASN A 51 2.52 23.42 -9.14
C ASN A 51 3.29 22.73 -8.02
N LEU A 52 2.70 22.70 -6.82
CA LEU A 52 3.27 21.99 -5.68
C LEU A 52 2.95 20.49 -5.79
N ARG A 53 3.97 19.66 -5.60
CA ARG A 53 3.84 18.19 -5.53
C ARG A 53 4.00 17.71 -4.10
N LEU A 54 3.29 16.63 -3.78
CA LEU A 54 3.36 15.97 -2.49
C LEU A 54 4.39 14.85 -2.58
N PHE A 55 5.49 15.02 -1.85
CA PHE A 55 6.45 13.96 -1.62
C PHE A 55 6.08 13.20 -0.35
N TYR A 56 6.20 11.88 -0.44
CA TYR A 56 6.03 10.98 0.69
C TYR A 56 7.40 10.46 1.10
N ASN A 57 7.53 10.11 2.37
CA ASN A 57 8.73 9.51 2.92
C ASN A 57 8.37 8.11 3.46
N ASP A 58 9.14 7.10 3.09
CA ASP A 58 8.95 5.70 3.49
C ASP A 58 10.26 5.15 4.08
N GLY A 59 10.33 5.15 5.40
CA GLY A 59 11.50 4.73 6.16
C GLY A 59 12.72 5.63 5.96
N GLU A 60 13.90 5.01 5.84
CA GLU A 60 15.19 5.71 5.84
C GLU A 60 15.74 6.02 4.44
N GLN A 61 15.19 5.45 3.37
CA GLN A 61 15.85 5.46 2.04
C GLN A 61 15.00 5.98 0.89
N THR A 62 13.69 6.18 1.05
CA THR A 62 12.84 6.51 -0.09
C THR A 62 11.95 7.71 0.20
N THR A 63 12.26 8.82 -0.48
CA THR A 63 11.34 9.95 -0.65
C THR A 63 10.96 10.03 -2.11
N GLY A 64 9.67 10.09 -2.42
CA GLY A 64 9.20 10.09 -3.80
C GLY A 64 7.81 10.66 -3.96
N ASP A 65 7.45 10.94 -5.21
CA ASP A 65 6.09 11.33 -5.55
C ASP A 65 5.15 10.11 -5.40
N ARG A 66 3.83 10.34 -5.47
CA ARG A 66 2.80 9.29 -5.33
C ARG A 66 3.01 8.08 -6.26
N GLN A 67 3.52 8.33 -7.47
CA GLN A 67 3.80 7.30 -8.48
C GLN A 67 5.02 6.45 -8.10
N ASP A 68 6.13 7.08 -7.71
CA ASP A 68 7.34 6.38 -7.26
C ASP A 68 7.04 5.48 -6.06
N MET A 69 6.20 6.00 -5.16
CA MET A 69 5.79 5.31 -3.94
C MET A 69 4.69 4.26 -4.15
N ARG A 70 4.13 4.17 -5.37
CA ARG A 70 3.06 3.23 -5.75
C ARG A 70 1.91 3.18 -4.74
N ILE A 71 1.53 4.34 -4.20
CA ILE A 71 0.56 4.42 -3.10
C ILE A 71 -0.81 3.89 -3.55
N GLU A 72 -1.17 4.10 -4.82
CA GLU A 72 -2.43 3.60 -5.38
C GLU A 72 -2.48 2.08 -5.41
N GLU A 73 -1.40 1.43 -5.84
CA GLU A 73 -1.26 -0.03 -5.82
C GLU A 73 -1.37 -0.56 -4.38
N ARG A 74 -0.69 0.07 -3.41
CA ARG A 74 -0.77 -0.33 -1.99
C ARG A 74 -2.20 -0.22 -1.45
N VAL A 75 -2.92 0.85 -1.80
CA VAL A 75 -4.33 1.04 -1.39
C VAL A 75 -5.25 0.02 -2.08
N SER A 76 -5.00 -0.28 -3.35
CA SER A 76 -5.73 -1.31 -4.12
C SER A 76 -5.57 -2.68 -3.46
N ILE A 77 -4.34 -3.11 -3.20
CA ILE A 77 -4.03 -4.38 -2.52
C ILE A 77 -4.66 -4.44 -1.13
N ALA A 78 -4.63 -3.36 -0.36
CA ALA A 78 -5.22 -3.34 0.97
C ALA A 78 -6.76 -3.49 0.96
N LYS A 79 -7.44 -2.98 -0.07
CA LYS A 79 -8.91 -3.02 -0.18
C LYS A 79 -9.42 -4.29 -0.86
N GLU A 80 -8.85 -4.60 -2.01
CA GLU A 80 -9.32 -5.62 -2.94
C GLU A 80 -8.52 -6.92 -2.82
N GLY A 81 -7.28 -6.85 -2.35
CA GLY A 81 -6.36 -7.98 -2.23
C GLY A 81 -5.54 -8.23 -3.50
N ILE A 82 -4.71 -9.27 -3.46
CA ILE A 82 -3.85 -9.67 -4.58
C ILE A 82 -3.93 -11.19 -4.81
N VAL A 83 -3.96 -11.59 -6.09
CA VAL A 83 -3.91 -12.97 -6.56
C VAL A 83 -2.64 -13.16 -7.39
N CYS A 84 -1.79 -14.07 -6.97
CA CYS A 84 -0.63 -14.52 -7.74
C CYS A 84 -0.92 -15.91 -8.30
N ALA A 85 -0.80 -16.07 -9.61
CA ALA A 85 -0.98 -17.34 -10.30
C ALA A 85 0.32 -17.74 -11.01
N ASN A 86 0.82 -18.94 -10.72
CA ASN A 86 1.88 -19.57 -11.49
C ASN A 86 1.24 -20.68 -12.33
N VAL A 87 1.31 -20.55 -13.65
CA VAL A 87 0.72 -21.45 -14.62
C VAL A 87 1.82 -22.09 -15.43
N VAL A 88 2.00 -23.39 -15.24
CA VAL A 88 2.86 -24.21 -16.10
C VAL A 88 1.95 -24.89 -17.11
N TYR A 89 2.19 -24.71 -18.41
CA TYR A 89 1.35 -25.25 -19.47
C TYR A 89 2.14 -26.08 -20.47
N TRP A 90 1.57 -27.15 -21.00
CA TRP A 90 2.21 -28.04 -21.96
C TRP A 90 1.19 -28.49 -23.02
N PRO A 91 1.64 -28.85 -24.23
CA PRO A 91 0.76 -29.49 -25.20
C PRO A 91 0.30 -30.84 -24.64
N GLU A 92 -1.02 -31.04 -24.56
CA GLU A 92 -1.62 -32.25 -24.01
C GLU A 92 -1.53 -33.37 -25.06
N SER A 93 -0.91 -34.49 -24.66
CA SER A 93 -0.87 -35.73 -25.43
C SER A 93 -1.74 -36.77 -24.73
N GLU A 94 -2.62 -37.41 -25.50
CA GLU A 94 -3.34 -38.60 -25.05
C GLU A 94 -2.58 -39.83 -25.56
N VAL A 95 -2.35 -40.78 -24.65
CA VAL A 95 -1.87 -42.11 -25.02
C VAL A 95 -3.09 -42.94 -25.35
N ILE A 96 -3.27 -43.25 -26.63
CA ILE A 96 -4.31 -44.20 -27.05
C ILE A 96 -3.69 -45.59 -26.98
N GLU A 97 -4.21 -46.43 -26.08
CA GLU A 97 -3.92 -47.86 -26.07
C GLU A 97 -4.89 -48.54 -27.05
N ASP A 98 -4.42 -48.85 -28.25
CA ASP A 98 -5.17 -49.67 -29.19
C ASP A 98 -5.25 -51.11 -28.66
N VAL A 99 -6.44 -51.57 -28.31
CA VAL A 99 -6.69 -52.88 -27.67
C VAL A 99 -6.51 -54.06 -28.64
N GLU A 100 -6.35 -53.82 -29.96
CA GLU A 100 -6.42 -54.86 -30.98
C GLU A 100 -5.07 -55.30 -31.59
N GLU A 101 -3.97 -54.56 -31.41
CA GLU A 101 -2.63 -55.01 -31.84
C GLU A 101 -1.56 -54.63 -30.81
N GLU A 102 -0.64 -55.55 -30.48
CA GLU A 102 0.55 -55.35 -29.62
C GLU A 102 1.58 -54.41 -30.28
N VAL A 103 1.16 -53.21 -30.70
CA VAL A 103 2.03 -52.19 -31.28
C VAL A 103 2.08 -51.01 -30.32
N ALA A 104 3.31 -50.58 -30.04
CA ALA A 104 3.67 -49.58 -29.05
C ALA A 104 2.68 -48.40 -28.95
N ALA A 105 2.26 -48.10 -27.73
CA ALA A 105 1.45 -46.95 -27.35
C ALA A 105 1.86 -45.69 -28.12
N ARG A 106 0.94 -45.13 -28.90
CA ARG A 106 1.21 -43.95 -29.74
C ARG A 106 0.64 -42.72 -29.06
N GLU A 107 1.53 -41.80 -28.65
CA GLU A 107 1.12 -40.49 -28.16
C GLU A 107 0.51 -39.67 -29.31
N VAL A 108 -0.78 -39.34 -29.20
CA VAL A 108 -1.48 -38.46 -30.12
C VAL A 108 -1.71 -37.14 -29.40
N PHE A 109 -1.18 -36.05 -29.96
CA PHE A 109 -1.46 -34.71 -29.45
C PHE A 109 -2.94 -34.37 -29.69
N THR A 110 -3.65 -33.99 -28.63
CA THR A 110 -5.08 -33.65 -28.70
C THR A 110 -5.31 -32.25 -29.29
N GLY A 111 -4.23 -31.50 -29.53
CA GLY A 111 -4.26 -30.11 -29.99
C GLY A 111 -4.64 -29.11 -28.91
N ARG A 112 -4.79 -29.56 -27.65
CA ARG A 112 -5.12 -28.73 -26.48
C ARG A 112 -3.90 -28.51 -25.60
N LEU A 113 -3.99 -27.52 -24.71
CA LEU A 113 -2.98 -27.27 -23.67
C LEU A 113 -3.43 -27.87 -22.34
N GLY A 114 -2.59 -28.74 -21.77
CA GLY A 114 -2.68 -29.12 -20.37
C GLY A 114 -2.04 -28.04 -19.50
N CYS A 115 -2.49 -27.92 -18.24
CA CYS A 115 -1.87 -26.97 -17.32
C CYS A 115 -1.90 -27.39 -15.85
N ARG A 116 -0.85 -26.96 -15.14
CA ARG A 116 -0.72 -27.00 -13.69
C ARG A 116 -0.72 -25.58 -13.16
N VAL A 117 -1.66 -25.30 -12.27
CA VAL A 117 -1.86 -23.96 -11.70
C VAL A 117 -1.59 -23.99 -10.20
N GLN A 118 -0.68 -23.13 -9.76
CA GLN A 118 -0.47 -22.81 -8.35
C GLN A 118 -1.01 -21.41 -8.09
N LEU A 119 -1.97 -21.30 -7.16
CA LEU A 119 -2.61 -20.04 -6.80
C LEU A 119 -2.23 -19.66 -5.38
N THR A 120 -1.75 -18.42 -5.22
CA THR A 120 -1.54 -17.81 -3.91
C THR A 120 -2.38 -16.54 -3.84
N THR A 121 -3.07 -16.33 -2.72
CA THR A 121 -3.86 -15.11 -2.50
C THR A 121 -3.44 -14.45 -1.20
N ARG A 122 -3.44 -13.12 -1.18
CA ARG A 122 -3.20 -12.32 0.03
C ARG A 122 -4.27 -11.25 0.15
N ALA A 123 -4.67 -10.96 1.39
CA ALA A 123 -5.75 -10.00 1.71
C ALA A 123 -7.10 -10.28 1.00
N LEU A 124 -7.32 -11.55 0.61
CA LEU A 124 -8.58 -12.06 0.09
C LEU A 124 -9.20 -13.03 1.09
N PHE A 125 -10.53 -13.07 1.14
CA PHE A 125 -11.25 -13.94 2.07
C PHE A 125 -11.07 -15.40 1.64
N ALA A 126 -10.36 -16.19 2.45
CA ALA A 126 -10.17 -17.61 2.22
C ALA A 126 -11.34 -18.39 2.86
N ASP A 127 -12.31 -18.79 2.04
CA ASP A 127 -13.37 -19.73 2.43
C ASP A 127 -12.82 -21.17 2.53
N GLY A 128 -11.83 -21.38 3.42
CA GLY A 128 -11.20 -22.67 3.67
C GLY A 128 -10.59 -23.35 2.42
N GLY A 129 -10.20 -22.57 1.40
CA GLY A 129 -9.63 -23.08 0.15
C GLY A 129 -10.63 -23.30 -0.99
N LYS A 130 -11.95 -23.23 -0.77
CA LYS A 130 -12.97 -23.42 -1.82
C LYS A 130 -12.84 -22.41 -2.97
N LEU A 131 -12.49 -21.17 -2.64
CA LEU A 131 -12.20 -20.12 -3.62
C LEU A 131 -11.07 -20.56 -4.58
N LEU A 132 -9.96 -21.06 -4.02
CA LEU A 132 -8.80 -21.46 -4.81
C LEU A 132 -9.10 -22.66 -5.69
N VAL A 133 -9.85 -23.64 -5.18
CA VAL A 133 -10.29 -24.82 -5.96
C VAL A 133 -11.17 -24.39 -7.13
N THR A 134 -12.13 -23.49 -6.89
CA THR A 134 -13.02 -22.99 -7.95
C THR A 134 -12.24 -22.19 -8.99
N VAL A 135 -11.41 -21.23 -8.56
CA VAL A 135 -10.62 -20.42 -9.49
C VAL A 135 -9.64 -21.28 -10.29
N ARG A 136 -9.01 -22.29 -9.65
CA ARG A 136 -8.14 -23.25 -10.34
C ARG A 136 -8.88 -24.02 -11.42
N SER A 137 -10.06 -24.55 -11.12
CA SER A 137 -10.90 -25.25 -12.11
C SER A 137 -11.24 -24.36 -13.30
N TRP A 138 -11.59 -23.10 -13.06
CA TRP A 138 -11.92 -22.15 -14.12
C TRP A 138 -10.71 -21.79 -14.99
N ILE A 139 -9.52 -21.63 -14.38
CA ILE A 139 -8.28 -21.40 -15.13
C ILE A 139 -7.95 -22.63 -15.98
N SER A 140 -7.99 -23.83 -15.41
CA SER A 140 -7.71 -25.06 -16.16
C SER A 140 -8.66 -25.23 -17.33
N SER A 141 -9.96 -24.99 -17.16
CA SER A 141 -10.91 -25.02 -18.27
C SER A 141 -10.61 -23.93 -19.33
N ALA A 142 -10.17 -22.74 -18.92
CA ALA A 142 -9.85 -21.66 -19.85
C ALA A 142 -8.58 -21.96 -20.66
N VAL A 143 -7.54 -22.53 -20.04
CA VAL A 143 -6.29 -22.91 -20.71
C VAL A 143 -6.48 -24.14 -21.61
N ASN A 144 -7.25 -25.14 -21.18
CA ASN A 144 -7.51 -26.33 -22.00
C ASN A 144 -8.29 -26.03 -23.29
N ASN A 145 -8.99 -24.88 -23.36
CA ASN A 145 -9.66 -24.42 -24.56
C ASN A 145 -8.72 -23.70 -25.54
N LEU A 146 -7.48 -23.42 -25.16
CA LEU A 146 -6.49 -22.81 -26.04
C LEU A 146 -5.83 -23.85 -26.94
N PRO A 147 -5.51 -23.48 -28.19
CA PRO A 147 -4.77 -24.35 -29.09
C PRO A 147 -3.32 -24.52 -28.62
N SER A 148 -2.70 -25.63 -29.01
CA SER A 148 -1.34 -26.00 -28.59
C SER A 148 -0.23 -25.03 -29.05
N ASP A 149 -0.52 -24.13 -29.99
CA ASP A 149 0.40 -23.14 -30.54
C ASP A 149 0.24 -21.72 -29.93
N SER A 150 -0.60 -21.57 -28.89
CA SER A 150 -0.82 -20.27 -28.25
C SER A 150 0.45 -19.64 -27.68
N SER A 151 0.55 -18.32 -27.84
CA SER A 151 1.64 -17.53 -27.29
C SER A 151 1.53 -17.36 -25.77
N GLU A 152 2.66 -17.12 -25.10
CA GLU A 152 2.71 -16.90 -23.65
C GLU A 152 1.80 -15.73 -23.20
N ASP A 153 1.74 -14.66 -24.00
CA ASP A 153 0.93 -13.47 -23.70
C ASP A 153 -0.58 -13.74 -23.85
N GLU A 154 -0.98 -14.59 -24.80
CA GLU A 154 -2.38 -15.04 -24.91
C GLU A 154 -2.77 -15.87 -23.69
N VAL A 155 -1.91 -16.81 -23.26
CA VAL A 155 -2.13 -17.60 -22.04
C VAL A 155 -2.27 -16.68 -20.83
N LYS A 156 -1.36 -15.71 -20.64
CA LYS A 156 -1.45 -14.71 -19.55
C LYS A 156 -2.75 -13.95 -19.57
N THR A 157 -3.18 -13.48 -20.75
CA THR A 157 -4.40 -12.67 -20.91
C THR A 157 -5.64 -13.49 -20.55
N VAL A 158 -5.72 -14.73 -21.04
CA VAL A 158 -6.83 -15.65 -20.76
C VAL A 158 -6.91 -16.00 -19.27
N VAL A 159 -5.77 -16.33 -18.66
CA VAL A 159 -5.70 -16.62 -17.22
C VAL A 159 -6.10 -15.39 -16.39
N THR A 160 -5.61 -14.21 -16.75
CA THR A 160 -5.96 -12.95 -16.06
C THR A 160 -7.46 -12.68 -16.12
N ASN A 161 -8.07 -12.83 -17.30
CA ASN A 161 -9.51 -12.65 -17.49
C ASN A 161 -10.34 -13.71 -16.73
N ALA A 162 -9.86 -14.96 -16.69
CA ALA A 162 -10.48 -16.04 -15.95
C ALA A 162 -10.46 -15.77 -14.43
N ILE A 163 -9.33 -15.34 -13.89
CA ILE A 163 -9.20 -14.97 -12.46
C ILE A 163 -10.11 -13.79 -12.14
N SER A 164 -10.02 -12.70 -12.91
CA SER A 164 -10.82 -11.49 -12.69
C SER A 164 -12.32 -11.78 -12.70
N SER A 165 -12.79 -12.53 -13.70
CA SER A 165 -14.19 -12.92 -13.82
C SER A 165 -14.65 -13.83 -12.69
N SER A 166 -13.82 -14.79 -12.27
CA SER A 166 -14.15 -15.73 -11.20
C SER A 166 -14.22 -15.04 -9.84
N VAL A 167 -13.23 -14.20 -9.52
CA VAL A 167 -13.20 -13.44 -8.27
C VAL A 167 -14.34 -12.42 -8.21
N TRP A 168 -14.65 -11.74 -9.32
CA TRP A 168 -15.79 -10.83 -9.37
C TRP A 168 -17.13 -11.56 -9.15
N LYS A 169 -17.30 -12.76 -9.71
CA LYS A 169 -18.52 -13.56 -9.51
C LYS A 169 -18.69 -13.98 -8.05
N LEU A 170 -17.62 -14.44 -7.40
CA LEU A 170 -17.66 -15.01 -6.05
C LEU A 170 -17.62 -13.95 -4.94
N LEU A 171 -16.73 -12.96 -5.06
CA LEU A 171 -16.43 -12.01 -3.98
C LEU A 171 -16.86 -10.57 -4.28
N LYS A 172 -17.26 -10.24 -5.52
CA LYS A 172 -17.57 -8.87 -5.97
C LYS A 172 -16.41 -7.89 -5.72
N LYS A 173 -15.17 -8.41 -5.76
CA LYS A 173 -13.92 -7.67 -5.59
C LYS A 173 -13.12 -7.65 -6.88
N LYS A 174 -12.21 -6.67 -7.00
CA LYS A 174 -11.29 -6.50 -8.13
C LYS A 174 -9.84 -6.52 -7.64
N PRO A 175 -9.28 -7.71 -7.32
CA PRO A 175 -7.92 -7.79 -6.79
C PRO A 175 -6.88 -7.40 -7.84
N GLU A 176 -5.69 -7.04 -7.39
CA GLU A 176 -4.51 -7.02 -8.25
C GLU A 176 -4.16 -8.46 -8.67
N ILE A 177 -3.85 -8.67 -9.95
CA ILE A 177 -3.59 -10.00 -10.51
C ILE A 177 -2.19 -10.02 -11.10
N VAL A 178 -1.37 -10.98 -10.66
CA VAL A 178 -0.03 -11.24 -11.19
C VAL A 178 -0.01 -12.67 -11.72
N VAL A 179 0.22 -12.82 -13.02
CA VAL A 179 0.30 -14.14 -13.68
C VAL A 179 1.73 -14.38 -14.16
N PHE A 180 2.30 -15.48 -13.70
CA PHE A 180 3.50 -16.07 -14.24
C PHE A 180 3.10 -17.27 -15.08
N SER A 181 3.53 -17.30 -16.33
CA SER A 181 3.28 -18.41 -17.24
C SER A 181 4.60 -18.97 -17.71
N MET A 182 4.75 -20.29 -17.66
CA MET A 182 5.95 -20.97 -18.14
C MET A 182 5.55 -22.19 -18.98
N PRO A 183 6.18 -22.40 -20.16
CA PRO A 183 6.00 -23.64 -20.88
C PRO A 183 6.65 -24.77 -20.08
N GLY A 184 5.88 -25.83 -19.82
CA GLY A 184 6.29 -27.04 -19.15
C GLY A 184 6.50 -28.21 -20.11
N SER A 185 7.11 -29.27 -19.60
CA SER A 185 7.18 -30.56 -20.29
C SER A 185 6.22 -31.55 -19.61
N PRO A 186 5.54 -32.44 -20.36
CA PRO A 186 4.65 -33.46 -19.77
C PRO A 186 5.36 -34.38 -18.76
N ARG A 187 6.70 -34.54 -18.83
CA ARG A 187 7.49 -35.27 -17.81
C ARG A 187 7.54 -34.59 -16.44
N MET A 188 7.17 -33.31 -16.36
CA MET A 188 7.19 -32.53 -15.12
C MET A 188 6.00 -32.84 -14.21
N GLU A 189 5.03 -33.62 -14.68
CA GLU A 189 3.95 -34.15 -13.83
C GLU A 189 4.43 -35.23 -12.84
N ALA A 190 5.48 -35.97 -13.20
CA ALA A 190 5.95 -37.13 -12.43
C ALA A 190 6.95 -36.79 -11.31
N ASP A 191 7.60 -35.63 -11.36
CA ASP A 191 8.59 -35.21 -10.36
C ASP A 191 7.91 -34.37 -9.26
N ASP A 192 7.18 -35.10 -8.42
CA ASP A 192 6.66 -34.68 -7.13
C ASP A 192 7.83 -34.26 -6.22
N GLY A 193 7.82 -32.99 -5.76
CA GLY A 193 8.50 -32.61 -4.53
C GLY A 193 9.21 -31.25 -4.51
N SER A 194 9.52 -30.64 -5.67
CA SER A 194 10.04 -29.27 -5.65
C SER A 194 8.90 -28.26 -5.62
N ASP A 195 8.43 -27.99 -4.41
CA ASP A 195 7.70 -26.77 -4.09
C ASP A 195 8.49 -25.59 -4.70
N LEU A 196 7.97 -25.03 -5.79
CA LEU A 196 8.34 -23.68 -6.24
C LEU A 196 7.90 -22.74 -5.12
N ASN A 197 8.80 -22.56 -4.16
CA ASN A 197 8.51 -22.02 -2.84
C ASN A 197 8.28 -20.50 -2.93
N PHE A 198 7.07 -20.11 -3.32
CA PHE A 198 6.62 -18.72 -3.35
C PHE A 198 6.23 -18.21 -1.94
N GLU A 199 6.39 -19.03 -0.89
CA GLU A 199 6.14 -18.58 0.49
C GLU A 199 7.15 -17.54 0.99
N SER A 200 8.26 -17.32 0.28
CA SER A 200 9.33 -16.40 0.70
C SER A 200 9.01 -14.89 0.55
N ILE A 201 7.92 -14.50 -0.13
CA ILE A 201 7.55 -13.08 -0.27
C ILE A 201 6.71 -12.59 0.93
N GLY A 202 6.17 -13.49 1.77
CA GLY A 202 5.24 -13.14 2.86
C GLY A 202 5.85 -12.96 4.25
N THR A 203 7.11 -13.39 4.48
CA THR A 203 7.66 -13.54 5.85
C THR A 203 8.78 -12.57 6.21
N ALA A 204 9.19 -11.68 5.30
CA ALA A 204 10.22 -10.67 5.59
C ALA A 204 9.71 -9.42 6.34
N ALA A 205 8.40 -9.31 6.58
CA ALA A 205 7.79 -8.13 7.21
C ALA A 205 7.16 -8.38 8.60
N ALA A 206 7.35 -9.58 9.17
CA ALA A 206 6.98 -9.87 10.56
C ALA A 206 8.27 -9.94 11.39
N GLY A 207 8.41 -8.99 12.31
CA GLY A 207 9.62 -8.73 13.09
C GLY A 207 10.27 -9.97 13.67
N GLN A 208 11.60 -9.97 13.58
CA GLN A 208 12.52 -10.90 14.22
C GLN A 208 12.42 -10.73 15.75
N GLY A 209 11.35 -11.27 16.33
CA GLY A 209 11.16 -11.42 17.77
C GLY A 209 11.99 -12.60 18.26
N GLY A 210 13.19 -12.31 18.75
CA GLY A 210 14.09 -13.29 19.33
C GLY A 210 13.45 -14.05 20.50
N GLY A 211 13.39 -15.37 20.37
CA GLY A 211 12.93 -16.26 21.43
C GLY A 211 13.63 -17.61 21.33
N GLY A 212 14.76 -17.77 22.04
CA GLY A 212 15.55 -18.99 22.05
C GLY A 212 16.44 -19.11 23.29
N ARG A 213 15.85 -19.67 24.36
CA ARG A 213 16.40 -20.45 25.49
C ARG A 213 17.90 -20.76 25.37
N GLY A 214 18.77 -20.45 26.33
CA GLY A 214 18.76 -20.93 27.72
C GLY A 214 19.89 -21.95 27.92
N GLY A 215 20.95 -21.60 28.66
CA GLY A 215 21.96 -22.58 29.09
C GLY A 215 23.32 -21.99 29.51
N GLY A 216 23.55 -21.84 30.82
CA GLY A 216 24.83 -22.24 31.42
C GLY A 216 25.83 -21.17 31.89
N ARG A 217 25.97 -21.11 33.22
CA ARG A 217 27.21 -20.96 34.01
C ARG A 217 27.86 -19.57 34.16
N GLY A 218 27.52 -18.92 35.28
CA GLY A 218 28.40 -18.78 36.44
C GLY A 218 29.63 -17.86 36.38
N ARG A 219 29.54 -16.72 37.09
CA ARG A 219 30.56 -16.04 37.93
C ARG A 219 30.01 -14.61 38.17
N GLY A 220 29.60 -14.20 39.36
CA GLY A 220 30.41 -14.09 40.57
C GLY A 220 31.06 -12.70 40.61
N GLY A 221 30.46 -11.73 41.28
CA GLY A 221 31.05 -10.39 41.44
C GLY A 221 30.15 -9.41 42.19
N ARG A 222 30.57 -9.03 43.40
CA ARG A 222 29.84 -8.23 44.40
C ARG A 222 30.05 -6.72 44.21
N GLY A 223 29.14 -5.91 44.78
CA GLY A 223 29.43 -4.53 45.22
C GLY A 223 28.27 -3.55 45.01
N ARG A 224 27.27 -3.51 45.89
CA ARG A 224 27.06 -2.48 46.93
C ARG A 224 27.19 -1.02 46.46
N GLY A 225 26.07 -0.28 46.53
CA GLY A 225 26.07 1.19 46.53
C GLY A 225 24.67 1.79 46.71
N ARG A 226 24.14 1.74 47.94
CA ARG A 226 22.97 2.54 48.38
C ARG A 226 23.36 4.01 48.48
N GLY A 227 22.45 4.92 48.12
CA GLY A 227 22.60 6.34 48.38
C GLY A 227 21.34 7.16 48.08
N ASP A 228 20.38 7.11 49.01
CA ASP A 228 19.28 8.09 49.15
C ASP A 228 19.81 9.53 49.28
N ARG A 229 19.02 10.50 48.78
CA ARG A 229 18.71 11.83 49.37
C ARG A 229 17.81 12.61 48.40
N ARG A 230 16.49 12.65 48.63
CA ARG A 230 15.74 13.65 49.43
C ARG A 230 15.77 15.09 48.89
N ALA A 231 14.55 15.56 48.62
CA ALA A 231 14.14 16.93 48.40
C ALA A 231 14.47 17.87 49.57
N ALA A 232 14.68 19.15 49.26
CA ALA A 232 14.50 20.25 50.20
C ALA A 232 14.16 21.55 49.45
N THR A 233 12.96 22.05 49.74
CA THR A 233 12.47 23.43 49.57
C THR A 233 13.22 24.43 50.47
N ARG A 234 13.42 25.68 50.01
CA ARG A 234 13.19 26.98 50.70
C ARG A 234 13.92 28.11 49.94
N ARG A 235 13.19 29.12 49.44
CA ARG A 235 12.75 30.38 50.06
C ARG A 235 13.83 31.48 50.13
N GLY A 236 13.50 32.60 49.48
CA GLY A 236 13.88 33.97 49.88
C GLY A 236 15.12 34.52 49.15
N ARG A 237 15.25 35.82 48.87
CA ARG A 237 14.41 37.01 49.15
C ARG A 237 15.16 38.21 48.53
N GLY A 238 14.41 39.16 47.95
CA GLY A 238 14.82 40.56 47.77
C GLY A 238 15.57 40.86 46.47
N GLY A 239 15.28 41.95 45.76
CA GLY A 239 14.37 43.06 46.02
C GLY A 239 14.73 44.26 45.12
N GLY A 240 13.72 45.09 44.85
CA GLY A 240 13.85 46.47 44.35
C GLY A 240 13.96 46.59 42.82
N GLY A 241 13.15 47.36 42.10
CA GLY A 241 12.14 48.34 42.50
C GLY A 241 12.17 49.55 41.55
N GLY A 242 10.99 49.97 41.10
CA GLY A 242 10.70 51.30 40.53
C GLY A 242 10.91 51.42 39.02
N GLY A 243 10.02 52.02 38.23
CA GLY A 243 8.80 52.77 38.53
C GLY A 243 8.45 53.72 37.36
N GLY A 244 7.16 54.03 37.18
CA GLY A 244 6.61 55.05 36.25
C GLY A 244 6.21 54.50 34.87
N ARG A 245 4.96 54.20 34.50
CA ARG A 245 3.66 54.91 34.60
C ARG A 245 3.70 56.34 34.05
N GLY A 246 3.21 56.48 32.81
CA GLY A 246 2.73 57.73 32.23
C GLY A 246 1.60 57.38 31.26
N GLY A 247 0.36 57.69 31.63
CA GLY A 247 -0.82 57.46 30.82
C GLY A 247 -1.89 58.49 31.13
N GLY A 248 -2.61 58.91 30.08
CA GLY A 248 -3.97 59.44 30.17
C GLY A 248 -4.08 60.95 30.25
N GLY A 249 -3.96 61.63 29.11
CA GLY A 249 -4.62 62.91 28.89
C GLY A 249 -6.08 62.67 28.48
N GLY A 250 -7.01 63.29 29.18
CA GLY A 250 -8.41 63.43 28.81
C GLY A 250 -8.81 64.87 29.04
N GLY A 251 -9.12 65.58 27.95
CA GLY A 251 -9.53 66.97 27.96
C GLY A 251 -11.05 67.10 27.84
N ASP A 252 -11.59 68.04 28.59
CA ASP A 252 -12.90 68.63 28.38
C ASP A 252 -12.83 69.68 27.26
N ARG A 253 -13.74 69.57 26.28
CA ARG A 253 -14.50 70.66 25.61
C ARG A 253 -15.23 70.12 24.38
#